data_AF-A0AAU5TJ57-F1
#
_entry.id   AF-A0AAU5TJ57-F1
#
_cell.length_a   1.000
_cell.length_b   1.000
_cell.length_c   1.000
_cell.angle_alpha   90.00
_cell.angle_beta   90.00
_cell.angle_gamma   90.00
#
_symmetry.space_group_name_H-M   'P 1'
#
loop_
_entity.id
_entity.type
_entity.pdbx_description
1 polymer ?
#
loop_
_entity_poly.entity_id
_entity_poly.type
_entity_poly.pdbx_seq_one_letter_code
_entity_poly.pdbx_strand_id
1 'polypeptide(L)'
;MRPPFRFPDDLLALQRAWLRAYTDLAEAPPASGSTALRRRLITLSGRLYTHPYWTAPAGWRAGGVELRRAARSHTPTPAERETA
;
A
#
# COMPACT_ATOMS: atom_id res chain seq x y z
N MET A 1 5.63 23.36 11.01
CA MET A 1 4.81 22.35 10.31
C MET A 1 5.73 21.53 9.42
N ARG A 2 5.83 20.21 9.62
CA ARG A 2 6.51 19.32 8.66
C ARG A 2 5.61 19.27 7.41
N PRO A 3 6.10 19.55 6.19
CA PRO A 3 5.27 19.47 5.00
C PRO A 3 4.62 18.09 4.93
N PRO A 4 3.33 17.99 4.58
CA PRO A 4 2.68 16.70 4.42
C PRO A 4 3.51 15.89 3.42
N PHE A 5 3.95 14.70 3.81
CA PHE A 5 4.62 13.79 2.88
C PHE A 5 3.63 13.46 1.76
N ARG A 6 3.76 14.14 0.62
CA ARG A 6 2.94 13.87 -0.55
C ARG A 6 3.53 12.67 -1.27
N PHE A 7 2.99 11.50 -0.97
CA PHE A 7 3.34 10.29 -1.68
C PHE A 7 2.67 10.29 -3.06
N PRO A 8 3.33 9.74 -4.09
CA PRO A 8 2.71 9.43 -5.36
C PRO A 8 1.51 8.49 -5.20
N ASP A 9 0.46 8.67 -6.00
CA ASP A 9 -0.77 7.88 -5.92
C ASP A 9 -0.55 6.40 -6.28
N ASP A 10 0.38 6.12 -7.19
CA ASP A 10 0.81 4.76 -7.55
C ASP A 10 1.51 4.04 -6.38
N LEU A 11 2.37 4.75 -5.65
CA LEU A 11 3.00 4.23 -4.43
C LEU A 11 1.97 3.96 -3.32
N LEU A 12 0.99 4.86 -3.15
CA LEU A 12 -0.12 4.65 -2.22
C LEU A 12 -0.99 3.45 -2.64
N ALA A 13 -1.28 3.30 -3.92
CA ALA A 13 -2.02 2.16 -4.47
C ALA A 13 -1.28 0.84 -4.24
N LEU A 14 0.04 0.81 -4.45
CA LEU A 14 0.90 -0.34 -4.15
C LEU A 14 0.87 -0.69 -2.66
N GLN A 15 1.01 0.29 -1.78
CA GLN A 15 0.96 0.07 -0.32
C GLN A 15 -0.40 -0.47 0.12
N ARG A 16 -1.51 0.04 -0.45
CA ARG A 16 -2.87 -0.46 -0.17
C ARG A 16 -3.05 -1.88 -0.67
N ALA A 17 -2.56 -2.20 -1.86
CA ALA A 17 -2.61 -3.56 -2.41
C ALA A 17 -1.81 -4.53 -1.55
N TRP A 18 -0.65 -4.10 -1.03
CA TRP A 18 0.17 -4.88 -0.11
C TRP A 18 -0.55 -5.15 1.22
N LEU A 19 -1.18 -4.13 1.81
CA LEU A 19 -1.96 -4.28 3.05
C LEU A 19 -3.14 -5.25 2.86
N ARG A 20 -3.90 -5.13 1.76
CA ARG A 20 -4.98 -6.07 1.44
C ARG A 20 -4.48 -7.49 1.28
N ALA A 21 -3.42 -7.71 0.49
CA ALA A 21 -2.86 -9.04 0.29
C ALA A 21 -2.33 -9.66 1.60
N TYR A 22 -1.83 -8.84 2.52
CA TYR A 22 -1.42 -9.28 3.85
C TYR A 22 -2.62 -9.69 4.71
N THR A 23 -3.70 -8.89 4.72
CA THR A 23 -4.97 -9.22 5.39
C THR A 23 -5.56 -10.51 4.83
N ASP A 24 -5.68 -10.62 3.51
CA ASP A 24 -6.18 -11.84 2.84
C ASP A 24 -5.36 -13.08 3.25
N LEU A 25 -4.04 -12.93 3.38
CA LEU A 25 -3.15 -14.01 3.81
C LEU A 25 -3.31 -14.36 5.29
N ALA A 26 -3.57 -13.37 6.15
CA ALA A 26 -3.79 -13.56 7.58
C ALA A 26 -5.16 -14.20 7.88
N GLU A 27 -6.17 -13.90 7.06
CA GLU A 27 -7.53 -14.44 7.17
C GLU A 27 -7.72 -15.77 6.42
N ALA A 28 -6.79 -16.14 5.54
CA ALA A 28 -6.89 -17.35 4.74
C ALA A 28 -6.92 -18.62 5.63
N PRO A 29 -7.91 -19.52 5.44
CA PRO A 29 -7.94 -20.80 6.12
C PRO A 29 -6.71 -21.66 5.77
N PRO A 30 -6.17 -22.47 6.71
CA PRO A 30 -5.00 -23.32 6.48
C PRO A 30 -5.17 -24.27 5.29
N ALA A 31 -6.41 -24.70 5.01
CA ALA A 31 -6.75 -25.63 3.94
C ALA A 31 -6.89 -24.98 2.55
N SER A 32 -6.96 -23.65 2.44
CA SER A 32 -7.30 -22.96 1.18
C SER A 32 -6.11 -22.64 0.26
N GLY A 33 -4.91 -23.13 0.54
CA GLY A 33 -3.75 -22.94 -0.33
C GLY A 33 -3.31 -21.47 -0.45
N SER A 34 -2.48 -21.01 0.48
CA SER A 34 -1.99 -19.62 0.54
C SER A 34 -0.92 -19.26 -0.50
N THR A 35 -0.57 -20.17 -1.40
CA THR A 35 0.53 -20.00 -2.37
C THR A 35 0.28 -18.87 -3.37
N ALA A 36 -0.96 -18.66 -3.80
CA ALA A 36 -1.31 -17.54 -4.69
C ALA A 36 -1.16 -16.19 -3.97
N LEU A 37 -1.62 -16.11 -2.71
CA LEU A 37 -1.50 -14.93 -1.87
C LEU A 37 -0.03 -14.59 -1.54
N ARG A 38 0.78 -15.60 -1.20
CA ARG A 38 2.23 -15.41 -0.99
C ARG A 38 2.95 -14.93 -2.23
N ARG A 39 2.66 -15.52 -3.40
CA ARG A 39 3.22 -15.05 -4.69
C ARG A 39 2.87 -13.59 -4.95
N ARG A 40 1.59 -13.23 -4.76
CA ARG A 40 1.13 -11.85 -4.88
C ARG A 40 1.86 -10.91 -3.92
N LEU A 41 2.05 -11.31 -2.66
CA LEU A 41 2.78 -10.52 -1.67
C LEU A 41 4.24 -10.29 -2.10
N ILE A 42 4.93 -11.31 -2.60
CA ILE A 42 6.32 -11.19 -3.09
C ILE A 42 6.41 -10.20 -4.26
N THR A 43 5.50 -10.30 -5.24
CA THR A 43 5.46 -9.37 -6.38
C THR A 43 5.21 -7.93 -5.92
N LEU A 44 4.28 -7.73 -4.98
CA LEU A 44 3.97 -6.40 -4.45
C LEU A 44 5.14 -5.83 -3.64
N SER A 45 5.80 -6.64 -2.82
CA SER A 45 7.01 -6.23 -2.10
C SER A 45 8.10 -5.81 -3.07
N GLY A 46 8.35 -6.60 -4.13
CA GLY A 46 9.32 -6.24 -5.17
C GLY A 46 9.04 -4.87 -5.78
N ARG A 47 7.80 -4.62 -6.23
CA ARG A 47 7.39 -3.32 -6.80
C ARG A 47 7.49 -2.17 -5.80
N LEU A 48 7.22 -2.42 -4.52
CA LEU A 48 7.32 -1.41 -3.48
C LEU A 48 8.78 -1.02 -3.24
N TYR A 49 9.69 -2.00 -3.12
CA TYR A 49 11.11 -1.73 -2.85
C TYR A 49 11.87 -1.16 -4.05
N THR A 50 11.44 -1.44 -5.28
CA THR A 50 12.05 -0.88 -6.50
C THR A 50 11.38 0.41 -6.99
N HIS A 51 10.46 0.98 -6.21
CA HIS A 51 9.70 2.15 -6.64
C HIS A 51 10.61 3.38 -6.87
N PRO A 52 10.47 4.11 -8.00
CA PRO A 52 11.27 5.31 -8.30
C PRO A 52 11.16 6.43 -7.25
N TYR A 53 10.11 6.41 -6.44
CA TYR A 53 9.98 7.32 -5.30
C TYR A 53 11.17 7.22 -4.34
N TRP A 54 11.68 6.01 -4.09
CA TRP A 54 12.78 5.78 -3.13
C TRP A 54 14.14 6.27 -3.64
N THR A 55 14.31 6.38 -4.96
CA THR A 55 15.54 6.89 -5.57
C THR A 55 15.61 8.42 -5.52
N ALA A 56 14.51 9.11 -5.20
CA ALA A 56 14.49 10.56 -5.04
C ALA A 56 15.09 10.99 -3.67
N PRO A 57 15.82 12.12 -3.60
CA PRO A 57 16.40 12.64 -2.35
C PRO A 57 15.39 12.92 -1.22
N ALA A 58 14.12 13.08 -1.56
CA ALA A 58 13.02 13.22 -0.60
C ALA A 58 12.41 11.88 -0.17
N GLY A 59 12.50 10.85 -1.03
CA GLY A 59 11.89 9.54 -0.80
C GLY A 59 12.54 8.75 0.30
N TRP A 60 13.88 8.73 0.40
CA TRP A 60 14.59 7.99 1.45
C TRP A 60 14.32 8.53 2.86
N ARG A 61 13.97 9.82 3.00
CA ARG A 61 13.63 10.45 4.30
C ARG A 61 12.16 10.25 4.68
N ALA A 62 11.30 10.00 3.69
CA ALA A 62 9.89 9.69 3.93
C ALA A 62 9.76 8.22 4.36
N GLY A 63 9.92 7.94 5.65
CA GLY A 63 9.93 6.57 6.15
C GLY A 63 8.66 5.77 5.79
N GLY A 64 8.80 4.46 5.57
CA GLY A 64 7.69 3.56 5.23
C GLY A 64 6.55 3.50 6.28
N VAL A 65 6.76 4.04 7.48
CA VAL A 65 5.71 4.25 8.48
C VAL A 65 4.71 5.31 8.02
N GLU A 66 5.18 6.44 7.47
CA GLU A 66 4.29 7.50 7.00
C GLU A 66 3.54 7.08 5.74
N LEU A 67 4.16 6.29 4.86
CA LEU A 67 3.49 5.67 3.72
C LEU A 67 2.34 4.75 4.18
N ARG A 68 2.59 3.90 5.19
CA ARG A 68 1.54 3.04 5.78
C ARG A 68 0.44 3.83 6.48
N ARG A 69 0.73 5.00 7.05
CA ARG A 69 -0.29 5.88 7.62
C ARG A 69 -1.13 6.50 6.50
N ALA A 70 -0.50 7.12 5.50
CA ALA A 70 -1.18 7.72 4.36
C ALA A 70 -2.06 6.72 3.58
N ALA A 71 -1.57 5.48 3.40
CA ALA A 71 -2.34 4.42 2.74
C ALA A 71 -3.61 4.02 3.52
N ARG A 72 -3.58 4.10 4.87
CA ARG A 72 -4.72 3.81 5.75
C ARG A 72 -5.66 4.99 5.95
N SER A 73 -5.14 6.22 5.92
CA SER A 73 -5.90 7.45 6.16
C SER A 73 -6.73 7.91 4.96
N HIS A 74 -6.52 7.32 3.78
CA HIS A 74 -7.43 7.57 2.65
C HIS A 74 -8.68 6.72 2.82
N THR A 75 -9.58 7.20 3.66
CA THR A 75 -11.01 6.95 3.50
C THR A 75 -11.40 7.45 2.12
N PRO A 76 -11.96 6.62 1.22
CA PRO A 76 -12.65 7.17 0.06
C PRO A 76 -13.69 8.13 0.60
N THR A 77 -13.65 9.38 0.14
CA THR A 77 -14.68 10.36 0.47
C THR A 77 -16.03 9.76 0.08
N PRO A 78 -17.02 9.69 0.98
CA PRO A 78 -18.34 9.10 0.69
C PRO A 78 -19.15 9.87 -0.38
N ALA A 79 -18.60 10.96 -0.93
CA ALA A 79 -19.24 11.82 -1.93
C ALA A 79 -19.46 11.16 -3.32
N GLU A 80 -18.90 9.97 -3.59
CA GLU A 80 -19.16 9.23 -4.85
C GLU A 80 -20.26 8.16 -4.72
N ARG A 81 -20.89 8.01 -3.55
CA ARG A 81 -22.01 7.06 -3.35
C ARG A 81 -23.39 7.65 -3.62
N GLU A 82 -23.49 8.96 -3.87
CA GLU A 82 -24.76 9.69 -3.99
C GLU A 82 -24.96 10.26 -5.40
N THR A 83 -24.77 9.41 -6.42
CA THR A 83 -25.36 9.63 -7.75
C THR A 83 -25.79 8.27 -8.33
N ALA A 84 -26.91 7.77 -7.85
CA ALA A 84 -27.68 6.69 -8.48
C ALA A 84 -29.18 6.97 -8.26
#